data_AF-A0A519TY15-F1
#
_entry.id   AF-A0A519TY15-F1
#
_cell.length_a   1.000
_cell.length_b   1.000
_cell.length_c   1.000
_cell.angle_alpha   90.00
_cell.angle_beta   90.00
_cell.angle_gamma   90.00
#
_symmetry.space_group_name_H-M   'P 1'
#
loop_
_entity.id
_entity.type
_entity.pdbx_description
1 polymer ?
#
loop_
_entity_poly.entity_id
_entity_poly.type
_entity_poly.pdbx_seq_one_letter_code
_entity_poly.pdbx_strand_id
1 'polypeptide(L)'
;MQTIEKSLIDFIVSERQKQGAEILARRDENKPVLNVTNIFNTSDNPDGVLDKEKFRLIYTDLGREQLLAFQAFLKAMKNKQKLSTTPYSLTDKKGKDYHWIKISGTNGNREFRMNCFPGLDRLLSIYLMDMAIIDLDFDELYHESQK
;
A
#
# COMPACT_ATOMS: atom_id res chain seq x y z
N MET A 1 33.80 31.91 -12.51
CA MET A 1 32.87 31.16 -11.64
C MET A 1 31.68 32.07 -11.38
N GLN A 2 30.55 31.86 -12.07
CA GLN A 2 29.34 32.63 -11.79
C GLN A 2 28.59 31.94 -10.65
N THR A 3 28.48 32.63 -9.52
CA THR A 3 27.58 32.26 -8.44
C THR A 3 26.17 32.44 -8.97
N ILE A 4 25.44 31.35 -9.21
CA ILE A 4 24.04 31.42 -9.58
C ILE A 4 23.31 31.91 -8.32
N GLU A 5 23.00 33.21 -8.27
CA GLU A 5 22.04 33.74 -7.31
C GLU A 5 20.73 32.97 -7.52
N LYS A 6 20.35 32.14 -6.55
CA LYS A 6 19.02 31.53 -6.55
C LYS A 6 18.01 32.65 -6.66
N SER A 7 17.15 32.60 -7.66
CA SER A 7 16.09 33.59 -7.79
C SER A 7 15.21 33.55 -6.53
N LEU A 8 14.60 34.69 -6.17
CA LEU A 8 13.65 34.76 -5.06
C LEU A 8 12.52 33.71 -5.22
N ILE A 9 12.16 33.39 -6.45
CA ILE A 9 11.19 32.34 -6.79
C ILE A 9 11.71 30.96 -6.38
N ASP A 10 12.94 30.60 -6.74
CA ASP A 10 13.54 29.31 -6.36
C ASP A 10 13.66 29.15 -4.85
N PHE A 11 13.99 30.25 -4.15
CA PHE A 11 14.00 30.28 -2.69
C PHE A 11 12.61 30.00 -2.11
N ILE A 12 11.57 30.73 -2.55
CA ILE A 12 10.18 30.54 -2.08
C ILE A 12 9.68 29.11 -2.35
N VAL A 13 9.96 28.55 -3.54
CA VAL A 13 9.59 27.17 -3.90
C VAL A 13 10.27 26.18 -2.95
N SER A 14 11.56 26.35 -2.69
CA SER A 14 12.31 25.45 -1.81
C SER A 14 11.83 25.49 -0.36
N GLU A 15 11.50 26.67 0.18
CA GLU A 15 10.98 26.81 1.54
C GLU A 15 9.58 26.21 1.68
N ARG A 16 8.72 26.36 0.67
CA ARG A 16 7.41 25.68 0.63
C ARG A 16 7.53 24.16 0.60
N GLN A 17 8.50 23.63 -0.15
CA GLN A 17 8.76 22.19 -0.19
C GLN A 17 9.24 21.67 1.17
N LYS A 18 10.15 22.40 1.85
CA LYS A 18 10.60 22.04 3.20
C LYS A 18 9.46 22.04 4.21
N GLN A 19 8.64 23.10 4.23
CA GLN A 19 7.47 23.18 5.10
C GLN A 19 6.48 22.04 4.83
N GLY A 20 6.24 21.70 3.57
CA GLY A 20 5.40 20.56 3.20
C GLY A 20 5.97 19.23 3.70
N ALA A 21 7.28 19.02 3.57
CA ALA A 21 7.96 17.83 4.08
C ALA A 21 7.90 17.73 5.62
N GLU A 22 8.09 18.84 6.33
CA GLU A 22 7.97 18.89 7.79
C GLU A 22 6.55 18.58 8.28
N ILE A 23 5.51 19.10 7.59
CA ILE A 23 4.11 18.81 7.91
C ILE A 23 3.81 17.32 7.70
N LEU A 24 4.28 16.73 6.61
CA LEU A 24 4.11 15.30 6.33
C LEU A 24 4.85 14.43 7.36
N ALA A 25 6.07 14.81 7.74
CA ALA A 25 6.84 14.10 8.77
C ALA A 25 6.11 14.11 10.12
N ARG A 26 5.62 15.28 10.56
CA ARG A 26 4.83 15.40 11.81
C ARG A 26 3.50 14.66 11.76
N ARG A 27 2.87 14.59 10.58
CA ARG A 27 1.63 13.81 10.39
C ARG A 27 1.89 12.31 10.56
N ASP A 28 3.07 11.84 10.17
CA ASP A 28 3.44 10.43 10.19
C ASP A 28 4.03 9.98 11.54
N GLU A 29 4.63 10.87 12.33
CA GLU A 29 5.23 10.56 13.66
C GLU A 29 4.27 9.88 14.65
N ASN A 30 2.95 10.11 14.53
CA ASN A 30 1.95 9.57 15.45
C ASN A 30 1.05 8.48 14.83
N LYS A 31 1.29 8.09 13.57
CA LYS A 31 0.46 7.08 12.91
C LYS A 31 0.84 5.67 13.37
N PRO A 32 -0.13 4.77 13.56
CA PRO A 32 0.17 3.36 13.75
C PRO A 32 0.92 2.82 12.53
N VAL A 33 1.87 1.91 12.76
CA VAL A 33 2.58 1.20 11.70
C VAL A 33 2.00 -0.19 11.56
N LEU A 34 1.47 -0.50 10.38
CA LEU A 34 1.02 -1.84 10.02
C LEU A 34 2.19 -2.59 9.38
N ASN A 35 2.65 -3.65 10.03
CA ASN A 35 3.79 -4.46 9.60
C ASN A 35 3.52 -5.96 9.82
N VAL A 36 4.50 -6.80 9.49
CA VAL A 36 4.36 -8.26 9.53
C VAL A 36 3.96 -8.81 10.92
N THR A 37 4.30 -8.12 12.01
CA THR A 37 4.03 -8.57 13.39
C THR A 37 2.59 -8.30 13.85
N ASN A 38 1.88 -7.36 13.23
CA ASN A 38 0.54 -6.93 13.65
C ASN A 38 -0.51 -6.94 12.52
N ILE A 39 -0.13 -7.37 11.32
CA ILE A 39 -1.04 -7.53 10.19
C ILE A 39 -2.02 -8.69 10.36
N PHE A 40 -1.60 -9.76 11.06
CA PHE A 40 -2.41 -10.96 11.21
C PHE A 40 -3.34 -10.88 12.41
N ASN A 41 -4.59 -11.30 12.18
CA ASN A 41 -5.58 -11.49 13.22
C ASN A 41 -5.22 -12.75 14.00
N THR A 42 -4.90 -12.55 15.28
CA THR A 42 -4.53 -13.62 16.22
C THR A 42 -5.23 -13.38 17.54
N SER A 43 -5.18 -14.35 18.46
CA SER A 43 -5.75 -14.18 19.81
C SER A 43 -5.17 -12.96 20.54
N ASP A 44 -3.89 -12.66 20.30
CA ASP A 44 -3.17 -11.54 20.93
C ASP A 44 -3.32 -10.22 20.15
N ASN A 45 -3.85 -10.29 18.93
CA ASN A 45 -4.09 -9.15 18.06
C ASN A 45 -5.40 -9.34 17.26
N PRO A 46 -6.57 -9.21 17.92
CA PRO A 46 -7.88 -9.43 17.28
C PRO A 46 -8.20 -8.38 16.21
N ASP A 47 -7.50 -7.24 16.23
CA ASP A 47 -7.66 -6.16 15.28
C ASP A 47 -6.83 -6.35 13.99
N GLY A 48 -6.08 -7.45 13.88
CA GLY A 48 -5.32 -7.77 12.68
C GLY A 48 -6.18 -7.78 11.41
N VAL A 49 -5.58 -7.38 10.30
CA VAL A 49 -6.25 -7.15 9.02
C VAL A 49 -6.46 -8.43 8.23
N LEU A 50 -5.48 -9.35 8.29
CA LEU A 50 -5.46 -10.60 7.54
C LEU A 50 -5.66 -11.77 8.48
N ASP A 51 -6.48 -12.73 8.10
CA ASP A 51 -6.51 -14.03 8.78
C ASP A 51 -5.32 -14.87 8.29
N LYS A 52 -4.53 -15.44 9.21
CA LYS A 52 -3.29 -16.13 8.87
C LYS A 52 -3.54 -17.37 8.00
N GLU A 53 -4.54 -18.18 8.33
CA GLU A 53 -4.88 -19.39 7.59
C GLU A 53 -5.46 -19.06 6.21
N LYS A 54 -6.31 -18.03 6.11
CA LYS A 54 -6.85 -17.59 4.81
C LYS A 54 -5.79 -16.93 3.93
N PHE A 55 -4.84 -16.22 4.53
CA PHE A 55 -3.71 -15.67 3.80
C PHE A 55 -2.88 -16.79 3.15
N ARG A 56 -2.77 -17.95 3.79
CA ARG A 56 -2.05 -19.08 3.21
C ARG A 56 -2.61 -19.55 1.88
N LEU A 57 -3.93 -19.47 1.72
CA LEU A 57 -4.61 -19.82 0.47
C LEU A 57 -4.25 -18.88 -0.68
N ILE A 58 -3.79 -17.66 -0.39
CA ILE A 58 -3.39 -16.68 -1.43
C ILE A 58 -2.23 -17.24 -2.24
N TYR A 59 -1.21 -17.84 -1.62
CA TYR A 59 -0.04 -18.34 -2.35
C TYR A 59 -0.27 -19.71 -3.02
N THR A 60 -1.24 -20.49 -2.56
CA THR A 60 -1.59 -21.77 -3.21
C THR A 60 -2.56 -21.58 -4.37
N ASP A 61 -3.51 -20.66 -4.23
CA ASP A 61 -4.67 -20.59 -5.12
C ASP A 61 -4.54 -19.47 -6.16
N LEU A 62 -3.71 -18.46 -5.90
CA LEU A 62 -3.46 -17.40 -6.86
C LEU A 62 -2.38 -17.79 -7.86
N GLY A 63 -2.68 -17.59 -9.15
CA GLY A 63 -1.69 -17.71 -10.21
C GLY A 63 -0.58 -16.67 -10.08
N ARG A 64 0.57 -16.95 -10.71
CA ARG A 64 1.77 -16.10 -10.71
C ARG A 64 1.48 -14.60 -10.94
N GLU A 65 0.62 -14.28 -11.90
CA GLU A 65 0.28 -12.88 -12.21
C GLU A 65 -0.39 -12.15 -11.04
N GLN A 66 -1.25 -12.84 -10.30
CA GLN A 66 -1.93 -12.28 -9.13
C GLN A 66 -0.97 -12.11 -7.95
N LEU A 67 -0.02 -13.02 -7.77
CA LEU A 67 1.04 -12.87 -6.77
C LEU A 67 1.95 -11.67 -7.08
N LEU A 68 2.34 -11.50 -8.35
CA LEU A 68 3.11 -10.33 -8.79
C LEU A 68 2.32 -9.03 -8.64
N ALA A 69 1.02 -9.04 -8.94
CA ALA A 69 0.12 -7.91 -8.73
C ALA A 69 0.05 -7.53 -7.24
N PHE A 70 -0.08 -8.53 -6.35
CA PHE A 70 -0.13 -8.30 -4.92
C PHE A 70 1.21 -7.77 -4.36
N GLN A 71 2.35 -8.33 -4.80
CA GLN A 71 3.66 -7.81 -4.45
C GLN A 71 3.84 -6.34 -4.92
N ALA A 72 3.43 -6.02 -6.14
CA ALA A 72 3.47 -4.66 -6.67
C ALA A 72 2.56 -3.71 -5.88
N PHE A 73 1.38 -4.18 -5.47
CA PHE A 73 0.45 -3.45 -4.62
C PHE A 73 1.06 -3.11 -3.25
N LEU A 74 1.61 -4.10 -2.53
CA LEU A 74 2.27 -3.87 -1.23
C LEU A 74 3.44 -2.89 -1.37
N LYS A 75 4.28 -3.08 -2.39
CA LYS A 75 5.42 -2.19 -2.67
C LYS A 75 4.96 -0.75 -2.94
N ALA A 76 3.85 -0.56 -3.65
CA ALA A 76 3.32 0.77 -3.90
C ALA A 76 2.82 1.45 -2.63
N MET A 77 2.13 0.71 -1.76
CA MET A 77 1.70 1.23 -0.46
C MET A 77 2.88 1.58 0.45
N LYS A 78 3.88 0.70 0.55
CA LYS A 78 5.11 0.93 1.32
C LYS A 78 5.89 2.16 0.85
N ASN A 79 5.89 2.41 -0.46
CA ASN A 79 6.52 3.59 -1.07
C ASN A 79 5.59 4.82 -1.14
N LYS A 80 4.43 4.79 -0.48
CA LYS A 80 3.45 5.90 -0.44
C LYS A 80 3.04 6.40 -1.84
N GLN A 81 2.96 5.49 -2.82
CA GLN A 81 2.58 5.84 -4.18
C GLN A 81 1.08 6.10 -4.29
N LYS A 82 0.69 7.08 -5.13
CA LYS A 82 -0.73 7.37 -5.33
C LYS A 82 -1.43 6.15 -5.95
N LEU A 83 -2.40 5.62 -5.21
CA LEU A 83 -3.22 4.49 -5.64
C LEU A 83 -4.65 4.98 -5.87
N SER A 84 -5.27 4.46 -6.92
CA SER A 84 -6.71 4.57 -7.18
C SER A 84 -7.27 3.19 -7.46
N THR A 85 -8.46 2.93 -6.96
CA THR A 85 -9.15 1.64 -7.12
C THR A 85 -10.63 1.87 -7.40
N THR A 86 -11.33 0.82 -7.80
CA THR A 86 -12.79 0.82 -7.87
C THR A 86 -13.39 1.00 -6.46
N PRO A 87 -14.46 1.79 -6.30
CA PRO A 87 -15.04 2.09 -4.98
C PRO A 87 -15.64 0.85 -4.29
N TYR A 88 -15.98 -0.18 -5.05
CA TYR A 88 -16.42 -1.49 -4.59
C TYR A 88 -15.78 -2.58 -5.46
N SER A 89 -15.80 -3.81 -4.96
CA SER A 89 -15.36 -4.97 -5.72
C SER A 89 -16.27 -5.17 -6.94
N LEU A 90 -15.66 -5.42 -8.09
CA LEU A 90 -16.34 -5.77 -9.33
C LEU A 90 -16.37 -7.28 -9.47
N THR A 91 -17.42 -7.84 -10.06
CA THR A 91 -17.53 -9.29 -10.32
C THR A 91 -17.27 -9.59 -11.79
N ASP A 92 -16.45 -10.59 -12.09
CA ASP A 92 -16.22 -11.03 -13.47
C ASP A 92 -17.27 -12.00 -14.00
N LYS A 93 -17.15 -12.37 -15.28
CA LYS A 93 -18.04 -13.34 -15.94
C LYS A 93 -18.03 -14.74 -15.32
N LYS A 94 -17.03 -15.06 -14.49
CA LYS A 94 -16.88 -16.34 -13.79
C LYS A 94 -17.34 -16.26 -12.33
N GLY A 95 -17.92 -15.12 -11.92
CA GLY A 95 -18.39 -14.90 -10.55
C GLY A 95 -17.27 -14.60 -9.55
N LYS A 96 -16.06 -14.23 -10.00
CA LYS A 96 -14.94 -13.90 -9.12
C LYS A 96 -14.82 -12.39 -8.95
N ASP A 97 -14.82 -11.95 -7.69
CA ASP A 97 -14.69 -10.55 -7.32
C ASP A 97 -13.25 -10.05 -7.46
N TYR A 98 -13.10 -8.78 -7.83
CA TYR A 98 -11.80 -8.13 -8.03
C TYR A 98 -11.86 -6.62 -7.85
N HIS A 99 -10.71 -6.01 -7.57
CA HIS A 99 -10.48 -4.58 -7.69
C HIS A 99 -9.61 -4.27 -8.90
N TRP A 100 -9.92 -3.18 -9.61
CA TRP A 100 -9.02 -2.61 -10.61
C TRP A 100 -8.10 -1.61 -9.93
N ILE A 101 -6.82 -1.95 -9.80
CA ILE A 101 -5.84 -1.13 -9.10
C ILE A 101 -5.03 -0.34 -10.12
N LYS A 102 -4.98 0.97 -9.93
CA LYS A 102 -4.16 1.89 -10.70
C LYS A 102 -3.17 2.59 -9.78
N ILE A 103 -1.89 2.45 -10.08
CA ILE A 103 -0.78 3.08 -9.38
C ILE A 103 -0.20 4.15 -10.28
N SER A 104 -0.23 5.39 -9.82
CA SER A 104 0.34 6.53 -10.53
C SER A 104 1.75 6.81 -10.02
N GLY A 105 2.74 6.68 -10.90
CA GLY A 105 4.14 6.98 -10.61
C GLY A 105 4.73 7.99 -11.58
N THR A 106 5.94 8.46 -11.27
CA THR A 106 6.71 9.38 -12.13
C THR A 106 7.10 8.77 -13.47
N ASN A 107 7.25 7.44 -13.52
CA ASN A 107 7.64 6.69 -14.72
C ASN A 107 6.44 6.07 -15.46
N GLY A 108 5.25 6.64 -15.29
CA GLY A 108 4.02 6.17 -15.89
C GLY A 108 3.09 5.45 -14.91
N ASN A 109 1.89 5.16 -15.40
CA ASN A 109 0.84 4.50 -14.62
C ASN A 109 0.91 2.98 -14.84
N ARG A 110 0.75 2.21 -13.77
CA ARG A 110 0.54 0.76 -13.85
C ARG A 110 -0.88 0.44 -13.44
N GLU A 111 -1.53 -0.41 -14.21
CA GLU A 111 -2.90 -0.84 -13.95
C GLU A 111 -2.96 -2.37 -13.98
N PHE A 112 -3.63 -2.96 -13.00
CA PHE A 112 -3.82 -4.40 -12.95
C PHE A 112 -5.10 -4.76 -12.21
N ARG A 113 -5.60 -5.95 -12.54
CA ARG A 113 -6.70 -6.61 -11.85
C ARG A 113 -6.15 -7.39 -10.65
N MET A 114 -6.69 -7.13 -9.46
CA MET A 114 -6.39 -7.89 -8.24
C MET A 114 -7.64 -8.60 -7.76
N ASN A 115 -7.60 -9.94 -7.71
CA ASN A 115 -8.71 -10.73 -7.19
C ASN A 115 -8.94 -10.40 -5.71
N CYS A 116 -10.21 -10.36 -5.30
CA CYS A 116 -10.56 -10.13 -3.92
C CYS A 116 -10.12 -11.32 -3.06
N PHE A 117 -9.57 -11.02 -1.89
CA PHE A 117 -9.22 -11.98 -0.86
C PHE A 117 -9.55 -11.38 0.51
N PRO A 118 -9.74 -12.23 1.54
CA PRO A 118 -10.04 -11.76 2.89
C PRO A 118 -9.02 -10.73 3.40
N GLY A 119 -9.51 -9.52 3.71
CA GLY A 119 -8.72 -8.41 4.22
C GLY A 119 -8.17 -7.43 3.19
N LEU A 120 -8.35 -7.69 1.88
CA LEU A 120 -7.96 -6.75 0.82
C LEU A 120 -8.67 -5.38 0.98
N ASP A 121 -9.99 -5.37 1.15
CA ASP A 121 -10.77 -4.12 1.26
C ASP A 121 -10.34 -3.28 2.47
N ARG A 122 -10.02 -3.97 3.57
CA ARG A 122 -9.53 -3.32 4.79
C ARG A 122 -8.13 -2.75 4.57
N LEU A 123 -7.23 -3.47 3.91
CA LEU A 123 -5.92 -2.94 3.49
C LEU A 123 -6.06 -1.70 2.61
N LEU A 124 -6.91 -1.77 1.58
CA LEU A 124 -7.20 -0.64 0.70
C LEU A 124 -7.74 0.55 1.48
N SER A 125 -8.69 0.34 2.39
CA SER A 125 -9.29 1.41 3.20
C SER A 125 -8.26 2.06 4.10
N ILE A 126 -7.45 1.28 4.83
CA ILE A 126 -6.38 1.79 5.70
C ILE A 126 -5.44 2.70 4.90
N TYR A 127 -5.05 2.26 3.69
CA TYR A 127 -4.14 3.02 2.85
C TYR A 127 -4.79 4.28 2.25
N LEU A 128 -5.96 4.16 1.65
CA LEU A 128 -6.63 5.25 0.95
C LEU A 128 -7.15 6.34 1.90
N MET A 129 -7.52 5.97 3.12
CA MET A 129 -7.91 6.89 4.18
C MET A 129 -6.71 7.39 5.01
N ASP A 130 -5.49 6.98 4.66
CA ASP A 130 -4.23 7.35 5.31
C ASP A 130 -4.25 7.17 6.84
N MET A 131 -4.76 6.00 7.26
CA MET A 131 -4.96 5.64 8.67
C MET A 131 -3.70 5.10 9.35
N ALA A 132 -2.79 4.49 8.58
CA ALA A 132 -1.59 3.85 9.10
C ALA A 132 -0.44 3.95 8.10
N ILE A 133 0.80 3.90 8.60
CA ILE A 133 1.99 3.67 7.77
C ILE A 133 2.03 2.18 7.43
N ILE A 134 2.08 1.86 6.14
CA ILE A 134 2.17 0.48 5.67
C ILE A 134 3.64 0.12 5.48
N ASP A 135 4.15 -0.79 6.30
CA ASP A 135 5.48 -1.38 6.16
C ASP A 135 5.36 -2.90 6.03
N LEU A 136 4.86 -3.32 4.87
CA LEU A 136 4.60 -4.72 4.55
C LEU A 136 5.45 -5.12 3.35
N ASP A 137 6.11 -6.26 3.47
CA ASP A 137 6.77 -6.94 2.37
C ASP A 137 6.10 -8.30 2.10
N PHE A 138 6.00 -8.67 0.82
CA PHE A 138 5.34 -9.91 0.43
C PHE A 138 6.09 -11.14 0.96
N ASP A 139 7.42 -11.14 0.92
CA ASP A 139 8.23 -12.29 1.34
C ASP A 139 8.22 -12.44 2.86
N GLU A 140 8.22 -11.32 3.60
CA GLU A 140 8.07 -11.32 5.06
C GLU A 140 6.70 -11.87 5.49
N LEU A 141 5.63 -11.43 4.83
CA LEU A 141 4.28 -11.95 5.08
C LEU A 141 4.19 -13.45 4.81
N TYR A 142 4.83 -13.93 3.74
CA TYR A 142 4.89 -15.35 3.44
C TYR A 142 5.56 -16.11 4.58
N HIS A 143 6.77 -15.74 4.98
CA HIS A 143 7.50 -16.44 6.05
C HIS A 143 6.77 -16.40 7.39
N GLU A 144 6.21 -15.25 7.76
CA GLU A 144 5.45 -15.13 9.01
C GLU A 144 4.19 -16.00 8.97
N SER A 145 3.52 -16.07 7.83
CA SER A 145 2.34 -16.93 7.68
C SER A 145 2.66 -18.41 7.90
N GLN A 146 3.90 -18.88 7.70
CA GLN A 146 4.29 -20.29 7.90
C GLN A 146 4.63 -20.66 9.35
N LYS A 147 4.85 -19.68 10.23
CA LYS A 147 5.07 -19.92 11.67
C LYS A 147 3.78 -20.37 12.35
#